data_AF-A0A257PLS7-F1
#
_entry.id   AF-A0A257PLS7-F1
#
_cell.length_a   1.000
_cell.length_b   1.000
_cell.length_c   1.000
_cell.angle_alpha   90.00
_cell.angle_beta   90.00
_cell.angle_gamma   90.00
#
_symmetry.space_group_name_H-M   'P 1'
#
loop_
_entity.id
_entity.type
_entity.pdbx_description
1 polymer ?
#
loop_
_entity_poly.entity_id
_entity_poly.type
_entity_poly.pdbx_seq_one_letter_code
_entity_poly.pdbx_strand_id
1 'polypeptide(L)'
;MDRNIVYPGSVPMDTDILYPNRNAMVAVAALTAATLGNRTVADGLACSATFPASLSISIGPGSITQLATLDATSYGSLPADLADQIVKTGINLQPTVFALTPPASPGESINYLIEASFAESDTDPMVLPYVNSAAPTQPFSGPNNAGTAQNTMRIQRVQLQLKPGIAATAGAQATPAVDNGWVGLYIVTVNYGQTAVTAASIATAPGAPFLTFKLPALRPGFSAMQVFTQSGTFIVPAGVTAARVTVIGGGGAGGYHSTMPSGGGGAGGRSIGIVGGLVAGEAIGVAVGAGGAAPVSPATGAGGGVSSFGGSLAGYGGSGGQGGTTPLFANAGGAGGAGTGGQLNILGSWGADSIVVACRGGDGGGPGNGRATSGPENGIAAASYGGGGGGGGCTTGANPAGYPGGAGGSGIVIVEY
;
A
#
# COMPACT_ATOMS: atom_id res chain seq x y z
N MET A 1 -19.77 23.38 18.81
CA MET A 1 -18.87 24.53 19.02
C MET A 1 -19.46 25.36 20.12
N ASP A 2 -18.71 25.56 21.20
CA ASP A 2 -19.17 26.35 22.33
C ASP A 2 -19.19 27.83 21.94
N ARG A 3 -20.17 28.54 22.49
CA ARG A 3 -20.43 29.94 22.16
C ARG A 3 -20.71 30.71 23.45
N ASN A 4 -19.96 31.78 23.66
CA ASN A 4 -20.24 32.71 24.74
C ASN A 4 -21.47 33.54 24.40
N ILE A 5 -22.29 33.82 25.40
CA ILE A 5 -23.44 34.72 25.30
C ILE A 5 -23.03 36.05 25.93
N VAL A 6 -23.08 37.13 25.14
CA VAL A 6 -22.85 38.51 25.61
C VAL A 6 -24.19 39.24 25.56
N TYR A 7 -24.51 40.01 26.59
CA TYR A 7 -25.80 40.68 26.74
C TYR A 7 -25.71 42.18 26.43
N PRO A 8 -26.77 42.81 25.93
CA PRO A 8 -26.81 44.28 25.79
C PRO A 8 -26.52 44.97 27.12
N GLY A 9 -25.55 45.89 27.13
CA GLY A 9 -25.17 46.67 28.31
C GLY A 9 -24.16 46.00 29.24
N SER A 10 -23.69 44.77 28.97
CA SER A 10 -22.59 44.18 29.72
C SER A 10 -21.25 44.84 29.37
N VAL A 11 -20.36 44.97 30.36
CA VAL A 11 -19.00 45.47 30.15
C VAL A 11 -18.22 44.45 29.31
N PRO A 12 -17.64 44.83 28.16
CA PRO A 12 -16.81 43.93 27.37
C PRO A 12 -15.60 43.44 28.17
N MET A 13 -15.35 42.14 28.13
CA MET A 13 -14.15 41.51 28.67
C MET A 13 -13.24 41.07 27.53
N ASP A 14 -11.94 40.99 27.76
CA ASP A 14 -11.00 40.43 26.77
C ASP A 14 -11.33 38.96 26.46
N THR A 15 -11.85 38.23 27.45
CA THR A 15 -12.35 36.87 27.28
C THR A 15 -13.45 36.74 26.23
N ASP A 16 -14.22 37.81 25.94
CA ASP A 16 -15.25 37.79 24.90
C ASP A 16 -14.65 37.59 23.50
N ILE A 17 -13.36 37.91 23.32
CA ILE A 17 -12.60 37.70 22.08
C ILE A 17 -11.78 36.41 22.16
N LEU A 18 -11.17 36.14 23.32
CA LEU A 18 -10.27 35.00 23.50
C LEU A 18 -11.01 33.65 23.43
N TYR A 19 -12.21 33.54 24.02
CA TYR A 19 -12.99 32.30 23.98
C TYR A 19 -13.40 31.87 22.57
N PRO A 20 -13.97 32.75 21.70
CA PRO A 20 -14.25 32.39 20.32
C PRO A 20 -13.04 31.86 19.55
N ASN A 21 -11.85 32.45 19.74
CA ASN A 21 -10.62 31.99 19.09
C ASN A 21 -10.25 30.57 19.56
N ARG A 22 -10.27 30.32 20.88
CA ARG A 22 -10.03 28.98 21.46
C ARG A 22 -11.07 27.97 20.97
N ASN A 23 -12.36 28.32 20.99
CA ASN A 23 -13.45 27.43 20.57
C ASN A 23 -13.38 27.07 19.08
N ALA A 24 -12.97 28.02 18.23
CA ALA A 24 -12.73 27.78 16.81
C ALA A 24 -11.56 26.79 16.60
N MET A 25 -10.47 26.95 17.34
CA MET A 25 -9.35 26.00 17.31
C MET A 25 -9.80 24.60 17.75
N VAL A 26 -10.56 24.47 18.84
CA VAL A 26 -11.11 23.17 19.29
C VAL A 26 -12.00 22.53 18.23
N ALA A 27 -12.83 23.33 17.55
CA ALA A 27 -13.70 22.84 16.48
C ALA A 27 -12.91 22.30 15.28
N VAL A 28 -11.87 23.03 14.86
CA VAL A 28 -10.97 22.60 13.79
C VAL A 28 -10.21 21.34 14.22
N ALA A 29 -9.70 21.31 15.44
CA ALA A 29 -9.01 20.16 15.99
C ALA A 29 -9.89 18.90 16.02
N ALA A 30 -11.16 19.02 16.39
CA ALA A 30 -12.11 17.92 16.37
C ALA A 30 -12.36 17.39 14.95
N LEU A 31 -12.50 18.27 13.96
CA LEU A 31 -12.63 17.89 12.55
C LEU A 31 -11.34 17.22 12.02
N THR A 32 -10.18 17.77 12.37
CA THR A 32 -8.89 17.19 12.01
C THR A 32 -8.70 15.81 12.63
N ALA A 33 -9.03 15.64 13.91
CA ALA A 33 -8.99 14.34 14.58
C ALA A 33 -9.95 13.33 13.95
N ALA A 34 -11.16 13.76 13.55
CA ALA A 34 -12.12 12.89 12.89
C ALA A 34 -11.65 12.41 11.50
N THR A 35 -10.78 13.17 10.83
CA THR A 35 -10.32 12.88 9.47
C THR A 35 -8.94 12.22 9.42
N LEU A 36 -8.01 12.60 10.31
CA LEU A 36 -6.62 12.13 10.33
C LEU A 36 -6.30 11.24 11.54
N GLY A 37 -7.20 11.16 12.53
CA GLY A 37 -6.94 10.53 13.82
C GLY A 37 -6.05 11.38 14.73
N ASN A 38 -5.50 10.74 15.77
CA ASN A 38 -4.69 11.42 16.80
C ASN A 38 -3.18 11.21 16.65
N ARG A 39 -2.76 10.46 15.62
CA ARG A 39 -1.32 10.26 15.33
C ARG A 39 -0.78 11.50 14.64
N THR A 40 0.52 11.73 14.76
CA THR A 40 1.18 12.80 14.01
C THR A 40 1.03 12.56 12.51
N VAL A 41 0.67 13.59 11.75
CA VAL A 41 0.57 13.56 10.28
C VAL A 41 1.24 14.81 9.72
N ALA A 42 2.07 14.64 8.71
CA ALA A 42 2.70 15.73 7.96
C ALA A 42 2.07 15.85 6.57
N ASP A 43 1.94 17.07 6.06
CA ASP A 43 1.44 17.34 4.74
C ASP A 43 2.20 18.48 4.05
N GLY A 44 2.45 18.34 2.75
CA GLY A 44 3.35 19.24 2.04
C GLY A 44 4.78 19.05 2.52
N LEU A 45 5.42 20.14 2.99
CA LEU A 45 6.79 20.12 3.52
C LEU A 45 7.78 19.41 2.57
N ALA A 46 7.63 19.63 1.27
CA ALA A 46 8.46 18.98 0.27
C ALA A 46 9.92 19.42 0.42
N CYS A 47 10.84 18.47 0.54
CA CYS A 47 12.28 18.74 0.59
C CYS A 47 12.86 18.78 -0.83
N SER A 48 13.42 19.92 -1.23
CA SER A 48 14.06 20.10 -2.54
C SER A 48 15.43 20.75 -2.43
N ALA A 49 16.29 20.49 -3.40
CA ALA A 49 17.52 21.25 -3.56
C ALA A 49 17.21 22.71 -3.93
N THR A 50 18.05 23.65 -3.51
CA THR A 50 17.84 25.07 -3.85
C THR A 50 18.09 25.35 -5.34
N PHE A 51 17.48 26.44 -5.83
CA PHE A 51 17.80 27.04 -7.12
C PHE A 51 18.15 28.53 -6.91
N PRO A 52 19.38 28.99 -7.22
CA PRO A 52 20.52 28.24 -7.78
C PRO A 52 21.01 27.09 -6.89
N ALA A 53 21.65 26.09 -7.52
CA ALA A 53 22.14 24.91 -6.83
C ALA A 53 23.23 25.28 -5.81
N SER A 54 23.10 24.78 -4.58
CA SER A 54 24.03 25.04 -3.47
C SER A 54 24.02 23.87 -2.49
N LEU A 55 24.90 23.90 -1.47
CA LEU A 55 24.81 23.03 -0.30
C LEU A 55 23.71 23.46 0.67
N SER A 56 22.54 23.71 0.13
CA SER A 56 21.35 24.01 0.91
C SER A 56 20.16 23.26 0.35
N ILE A 57 19.21 23.03 1.22
CA ILE A 57 17.91 22.45 0.90
C ILE A 57 16.82 23.40 1.34
N SER A 58 15.68 23.32 0.68
CA SER A 58 14.48 24.06 1.00
C SER A 58 13.39 23.07 1.39
N ILE A 59 12.80 23.27 2.56
CA ILE A 59 11.56 22.61 2.97
C ILE A 59 10.43 23.54 2.60
N GLY A 60 9.61 23.14 1.62
CA GLY A 60 8.49 23.92 1.14
C GLY A 60 7.40 24.15 2.21
N PRO A 61 6.40 24.99 1.89
CA PRO A 61 5.23 25.17 2.74
C PRO A 61 4.52 23.85 3.06
N GLY A 62 3.85 23.80 4.20
CA GLY A 62 3.12 22.62 4.63
C GLY A 62 2.68 22.70 6.09
N SER A 63 2.17 21.58 6.59
CA SER A 63 1.63 21.48 7.94
C SER A 63 2.04 20.21 8.65
N ILE A 64 2.01 20.27 9.98
CA ILE A 64 2.08 19.11 10.85
C ILE A 64 0.88 19.14 11.78
N THR A 65 0.23 18.01 11.91
CA THR A 65 -0.87 17.79 12.84
C THR A 65 -0.37 16.88 13.95
N GLN A 66 -0.54 17.27 15.21
CA GLN A 66 -0.05 16.53 16.37
C GLN A 66 -0.98 16.72 17.57
N LEU A 67 -1.12 15.69 18.41
CA LEU A 67 -1.84 15.79 19.67
C LEU A 67 -1.03 16.64 20.66
N ALA A 68 -1.64 17.69 21.20
CA ALA A 68 -1.02 18.60 22.17
C ALA A 68 -2.06 19.06 23.19
N THR A 69 -1.60 19.60 24.32
CA THR A 69 -2.47 20.24 25.31
C THR A 69 -3.20 21.43 24.68
N LEU A 70 -4.44 21.67 25.12
CA LEU A 70 -5.28 22.76 24.62
C LEU A 70 -4.59 24.11 24.73
N ASP A 71 -3.99 24.42 25.87
CA ASP A 71 -3.18 25.62 26.08
C ASP A 71 -2.05 25.34 27.08
N ALA A 72 -0.82 25.20 26.58
CA ALA A 72 0.35 24.93 27.43
C ALA A 72 0.68 26.12 28.36
N THR A 73 0.32 27.33 27.94
CA THR A 73 0.46 28.58 28.69
C THR A 73 -0.83 29.39 28.58
N SER A 74 -1.03 30.35 29.49
CA SER A 74 -2.21 31.24 29.46
C SER A 74 -2.33 31.97 28.11
N TYR A 75 -3.54 32.05 27.56
CA TYR A 75 -3.84 32.81 26.36
C TYR A 75 -4.58 34.09 26.74
N GLY A 76 -3.85 35.19 26.90
CA GLY A 76 -4.38 36.42 27.51
C GLY A 76 -4.87 36.15 28.93
N SER A 77 -6.10 36.55 29.26
CA SER A 77 -6.71 36.25 30.57
C SER A 77 -7.24 34.81 30.71
N LEU A 78 -7.21 33.99 29.65
CA LEU A 78 -7.56 32.58 29.78
C LEU A 78 -6.39 31.80 30.41
N PRO A 79 -6.61 31.03 31.50
CA PRO A 79 -5.55 30.23 32.09
C PRO A 79 -5.09 29.13 31.13
N ALA A 80 -3.89 28.62 31.40
CA ALA A 80 -3.39 27.42 30.74
C ALA A 80 -4.34 26.25 30.99
N ASP A 81 -4.49 25.40 29.98
CA ASP A 81 -5.26 24.16 30.06
C ASP A 81 -4.35 23.00 29.62
N LEU A 82 -3.84 22.30 30.63
CA LEU A 82 -2.94 21.16 30.48
C LEU A 82 -3.68 19.81 30.56
N ALA A 83 -4.97 19.82 30.91
CA ALA A 83 -5.75 18.62 31.11
C ALA A 83 -6.33 18.13 29.79
N ASP A 84 -6.90 19.06 29.00
CA ASP A 84 -7.49 18.73 27.71
C ASP A 84 -6.41 18.59 26.63
N GLN A 85 -6.53 17.53 25.83
CA GLN A 85 -5.69 17.29 24.66
C GLN A 85 -6.51 17.37 23.39
N ILE A 86 -5.99 18.12 22.42
CA ILE A 86 -6.60 18.30 21.11
C ILE A 86 -5.57 18.11 20.01
N VAL A 87 -6.04 17.77 18.82
CA VAL A 87 -5.19 17.62 17.64
C VAL A 87 -4.93 19.01 17.06
N LYS A 88 -3.75 19.58 17.31
CA LYS A 88 -3.35 20.91 16.81
C LYS A 88 -2.64 20.80 15.46
N THR A 89 -2.77 21.84 14.64
CA THR A 89 -2.13 21.92 13.33
C THR A 89 -1.19 23.12 13.26
N GLY A 90 0.11 22.85 13.13
CA GLY A 90 1.12 23.86 12.84
C GLY A 90 1.25 24.05 11.34
N ILE A 91 1.37 25.30 10.87
CA ILE A 91 1.40 25.61 9.43
C ILE A 91 2.57 26.54 9.12
N ASN A 92 3.40 26.16 8.15
CA ASN A 92 4.39 27.05 7.54
C ASN A 92 3.90 27.42 6.14
N LEU A 93 3.66 28.71 5.92
CA LEU A 93 3.23 29.24 4.60
C LEU A 93 4.40 29.57 3.68
N GLN A 94 5.61 29.63 4.23
CA GLN A 94 6.84 29.97 3.51
C GLN A 94 7.86 28.84 3.67
N PRO A 95 8.76 28.65 2.68
CA PRO A 95 9.78 27.64 2.78
C PRO A 95 10.81 27.96 3.87
N THR A 96 11.40 26.92 4.47
CA THR A 96 12.52 27.01 5.40
C THR A 96 13.77 26.45 4.75
N VAL A 97 14.85 27.23 4.71
CA VAL A 97 16.12 26.82 4.08
C VAL A 97 17.12 26.38 5.13
N PHE A 98 17.76 25.23 4.89
CA PHE A 98 18.85 24.73 5.72
C PHE A 98 20.13 24.63 4.91
N ALA A 99 21.22 25.17 5.46
CA ALA A 99 22.56 25.00 4.92
C ALA A 99 23.18 23.70 5.45
N LEU A 100 23.88 22.99 4.57
CA LEU A 100 24.56 21.74 4.88
C LEU A 100 26.07 21.95 4.74
N THR A 101 26.85 21.25 5.57
CA THR A 101 28.31 21.24 5.48
C THR A 101 28.78 19.87 5.00
N PRO A 102 29.65 19.78 3.98
CA PRO A 102 30.19 18.50 3.55
C PRO A 102 31.19 17.98 4.61
N PRO A 103 31.45 16.66 4.66
CA PRO A 103 32.44 16.12 5.57
C PRO A 103 33.84 16.60 5.19
N ALA A 104 34.77 16.56 6.15
CA ALA A 104 36.09 17.15 6.01
C ALA A 104 37.12 16.23 5.32
N SER A 105 36.92 14.91 5.32
CA SER A 105 37.91 13.95 4.82
C SER A 105 37.46 13.28 3.51
N PRO A 106 38.39 13.06 2.55
CA PRO A 106 38.09 12.31 1.33
C PRO A 106 37.53 10.91 1.61
N GLY A 107 36.49 10.52 0.86
CA GLY A 107 35.83 9.21 1.00
C GLY A 107 34.76 9.14 2.08
N GLU A 108 34.53 10.22 2.82
CA GLU A 108 33.46 10.30 3.82
C GLU A 108 32.14 10.85 3.24
N SER A 109 31.06 10.44 3.88
CA SER A 109 29.70 10.97 3.72
C SER A 109 29.10 11.24 5.10
N ILE A 110 28.14 12.17 5.16
CA ILE A 110 27.35 12.46 6.36
C ILE A 110 25.87 12.44 6.01
N ASN A 111 25.05 11.84 6.88
CA ASN A 111 23.60 11.93 6.80
C ASN A 111 23.12 13.07 7.70
N TYR A 112 22.27 13.93 7.16
CA TYR A 112 21.51 14.92 7.92
C TYR A 112 20.07 14.45 8.07
N LEU A 113 19.54 14.45 9.29
CA LEU A 113 18.13 14.22 9.55
C LEU A 113 17.40 15.56 9.59
N ILE A 114 16.29 15.65 8.87
CA ILE A 114 15.32 16.74 9.01
C ILE A 114 14.15 16.18 9.79
N GLU A 115 13.84 16.80 10.92
CA GLU A 115 12.72 16.41 11.76
C GLU A 115 11.78 17.60 11.99
N ALA A 116 10.54 17.28 12.32
CA ALA A 116 9.49 18.24 12.57
C ALA A 116 8.71 17.95 13.85
N SER A 117 8.22 19.01 14.48
CA SER A 117 7.26 18.95 15.57
C SER A 117 6.26 20.12 15.47
N PHE A 118 5.11 19.96 16.12
CA PHE A 118 4.23 21.08 16.35
C PHE A 118 4.86 22.05 17.36
N ALA A 119 4.90 23.34 17.04
CA ALA A 119 5.27 24.38 17.98
C ALA A 119 4.20 25.46 18.08
N GLU A 120 4.05 25.94 19.31
CA GLU A 120 3.20 27.06 19.65
C GLU A 120 4.03 28.06 20.45
N SER A 121 4.00 29.33 20.04
CA SER A 121 4.71 30.38 20.73
C SER A 121 3.95 31.70 20.64
N ASP A 122 4.17 32.55 21.63
CA ASP A 122 3.66 33.91 21.64
C ASP A 122 4.70 34.85 21.01
N THR A 123 4.26 35.73 20.11
CA THR A 123 5.12 36.63 19.33
C THR A 123 4.57 38.06 19.32
N ASP A 124 5.31 38.94 18.63
CA ASP A 124 4.99 40.35 18.43
C ASP A 124 4.77 41.10 19.75
N PRO A 125 5.80 41.16 20.63
CA PRO A 125 5.73 41.89 21.88
C PRO A 125 5.55 43.39 21.61
N MET A 126 4.49 43.97 22.16
CA MET A 126 4.18 45.39 22.06
C MET A 126 3.78 45.96 23.41
N VAL A 127 4.14 47.23 23.69
CA VAL A 127 3.62 47.96 24.85
C VAL A 127 2.21 48.42 24.53
N LEU A 128 1.21 47.80 25.17
CA LEU A 128 -0.21 48.08 24.93
C LEU A 128 -0.75 49.16 25.86
N PRO A 129 -1.69 50.01 25.41
CA PRO A 129 -2.41 50.92 26.30
C PRO A 129 -3.43 50.17 27.17
N TYR A 130 -3.49 50.48 28.47
CA TYR A 130 -4.44 49.92 29.43
C TYR A 130 -5.34 50.99 30.04
N VAL A 131 -6.58 50.62 30.39
CA VAL A 131 -7.52 51.54 31.05
C VAL A 131 -7.00 51.90 32.44
N ASN A 132 -6.90 53.21 32.71
CA ASN A 132 -6.65 53.74 34.03
C ASN A 132 -7.99 54.13 34.68
N SER A 133 -8.49 53.31 35.59
CA SER A 133 -9.78 53.57 36.25
C SER A 133 -9.79 54.83 37.12
N ALA A 134 -8.62 55.27 37.61
CA ALA A 134 -8.47 56.48 38.42
C ALA A 134 -8.38 57.76 37.57
N ALA A 135 -7.88 57.67 36.33
CA ALA A 135 -7.83 58.77 35.38
C ALA A 135 -8.04 58.28 33.93
N PRO A 136 -9.29 58.13 33.48
CA PRO A 136 -9.60 57.51 32.17
C PRO A 136 -9.04 58.24 30.95
N THR A 137 -8.69 59.52 31.08
CA THR A 137 -8.05 60.32 30.01
C THR A 137 -6.54 60.06 29.88
N GLN A 138 -5.95 59.26 30.77
CA GLN A 138 -4.52 58.97 30.83
C GLN A 138 -4.31 57.45 30.88
N PRO A 139 -4.32 56.76 29.72
CA PRO A 139 -4.14 55.31 29.68
C PRO A 139 -2.77 54.92 30.21
N PHE A 140 -2.72 53.77 30.89
CA PHE A 140 -1.46 53.18 31.31
C PHE A 140 -0.68 52.64 30.11
N SER A 141 0.64 52.75 30.16
CA SER A 141 1.55 52.12 29.19
C SER A 141 1.99 50.75 29.71
N GLY A 142 1.42 49.68 29.17
CA GLY A 142 1.58 48.32 29.66
C GLY A 142 0.83 48.05 30.99
N PRO A 143 0.85 46.79 31.46
CA PRO A 143 0.20 46.42 32.72
C PRO A 143 0.70 47.25 33.88
N ASN A 144 -0.21 47.76 34.71
CA ASN A 144 0.10 48.59 35.88
C ASN A 144 1.00 49.81 35.56
N ASN A 145 0.94 50.32 34.33
CA ASN A 145 1.79 51.42 33.85
C ASN A 145 3.31 51.13 33.89
N ALA A 146 3.71 49.86 33.84
CA ALA A 146 5.11 49.44 33.99
C ALA A 146 5.95 49.54 32.71
N GLY A 147 5.35 49.89 31.56
CA GLY A 147 6.03 49.94 30.26
C GLY A 147 6.45 48.58 29.70
N THR A 148 6.05 47.47 30.34
CA THR A 148 6.38 46.12 29.90
C THR A 148 5.58 45.75 28.64
N ALA A 149 6.27 45.30 27.61
CA ALA A 149 5.64 44.79 26.39
C ALA A 149 5.02 43.41 26.63
N GLN A 150 3.91 43.13 25.96
CA GLN A 150 3.23 41.84 25.98
C GLN A 150 3.05 41.34 24.56
N ASN A 151 3.16 40.03 24.39
CA ASN A 151 2.93 39.39 23.11
C ASN A 151 1.48 39.60 22.66
N THR A 152 1.30 39.89 21.38
CA THR A 152 -0.01 40.24 20.80
C THR A 152 -0.56 39.15 19.88
N MET A 153 0.24 38.12 19.61
CA MET A 153 -0.15 37.00 18.77
C MET A 153 0.34 35.67 19.36
N ARG A 154 -0.49 34.62 19.25
CA ARG A 154 -0.07 33.23 19.44
C ARG A 154 0.00 32.56 18.07
N ILE A 155 1.16 32.05 17.71
CA ILE A 155 1.38 31.36 16.44
C ILE A 155 1.51 29.86 16.65
N GLN A 156 1.00 29.11 15.68
CA GLN A 156 1.17 27.65 15.57
C GLN A 156 1.92 27.36 14.27
N ARG A 157 3.07 26.69 14.37
CA ARG A 157 3.99 26.46 13.25
C ARG A 157 4.48 25.02 13.21
N VAL A 158 4.97 24.63 12.05
CA VAL A 158 5.84 23.46 11.93
C VAL A 158 7.23 23.90 12.39
N GLN A 159 7.67 23.43 13.55
CA GLN A 159 9.05 23.61 13.94
C GLN A 159 9.88 22.58 13.17
N LEU A 160 10.90 23.05 12.44
CA LEU A 160 11.81 22.21 11.67
C LEU A 160 13.20 22.29 12.30
N GLN A 161 13.87 21.15 12.39
CA GLN A 161 15.23 21.05 12.88
C GLN A 161 16.08 20.21 11.92
N LEU A 162 17.30 20.68 11.66
CA LEU A 162 18.33 19.93 10.96
C LEU A 162 19.31 19.35 11.98
N LYS A 163 19.52 18.04 11.92
CA LYS A 163 20.47 17.33 12.78
C LYS A 163 21.59 16.70 11.96
N PRO A 164 22.85 17.08 12.18
CA PRO A 164 23.98 16.41 11.55
C PRO A 164 24.22 15.04 12.20
N GLY A 165 24.46 14.03 11.36
CA GLY A 165 25.02 12.75 11.78
C GLY A 165 26.51 12.80 12.03
N ILE A 166 27.10 11.62 12.19
CA ILE A 166 28.54 11.46 12.27
C ILE A 166 29.03 11.10 10.86
N ALA A 167 30.00 11.87 10.35
CA ALA A 167 30.65 11.54 9.09
C ALA A 167 31.37 10.19 9.20
N ALA A 168 31.22 9.35 8.19
CA ALA A 168 31.90 8.05 8.11
C ALA A 168 32.19 7.72 6.65
N THR A 169 32.93 6.63 6.40
CA THR A 169 33.15 6.10 5.05
C THR A 169 31.81 6.00 4.30
N ALA A 170 31.78 6.47 3.05
CA ALA A 170 30.57 6.47 2.24
C ALA A 170 29.89 5.09 2.22
N GLY A 171 28.62 5.06 2.61
CA GLY A 171 27.82 3.84 2.78
C GLY A 171 27.72 3.33 4.22
N ALA A 172 28.57 3.79 5.13
CA ALA A 172 28.58 3.41 6.55
C ALA A 172 28.12 4.53 7.50
N GLN A 173 27.77 5.71 6.96
CA GLN A 173 27.32 6.83 7.78
C GLN A 173 25.96 6.55 8.45
N ALA A 174 25.86 6.91 9.73
CA ALA A 174 24.65 6.70 10.52
C ALA A 174 23.77 7.96 10.52
N THR A 175 22.46 7.77 10.35
CA THR A 175 21.48 8.84 10.51
C THR A 175 21.26 9.11 12.01
N PRO A 176 21.21 10.39 12.45
CA PRO A 176 20.82 10.74 13.82
C PRO A 176 19.47 10.14 14.22
N ALA A 177 19.29 9.87 15.52
CA ALA A 177 17.99 9.50 16.05
C ALA A 177 17.04 10.71 16.05
N VAL A 178 15.73 10.45 15.89
CA VAL A 178 14.68 11.47 16.00
C VAL A 178 14.52 11.87 17.48
N ASP A 179 14.36 13.17 17.75
CA ASP A 179 14.16 13.67 19.12
C ASP A 179 12.80 13.25 19.69
N ASN A 180 12.72 13.14 21.02
CA ASN A 180 11.47 12.75 21.68
C ASN A 180 10.38 13.81 21.44
N GLY A 181 9.22 13.38 20.94
CA GLY A 181 8.12 14.28 20.56
C GLY A 181 8.22 14.85 19.13
N TRP A 182 9.25 14.49 18.38
CA TRP A 182 9.46 14.86 16.98
C TRP A 182 9.22 13.68 16.04
N VAL A 183 9.08 13.98 14.75
CA VAL A 183 9.03 12.99 13.68
C VAL A 183 10.08 13.27 12.62
N GLY A 184 10.81 12.25 12.18
CA GLY A 184 11.74 12.37 11.06
C GLY A 184 10.97 12.52 9.75
N LEU A 185 11.36 13.49 8.92
CA LEU A 185 10.76 13.74 7.61
C LEU A 185 11.65 13.26 6.47
N TYR A 186 12.92 13.69 6.47
CA TYR A 186 13.86 13.39 5.39
C TYR A 186 15.26 13.10 5.93
N ILE A 187 16.02 12.35 5.13
CA ILE A 187 17.44 12.11 5.31
C ILE A 187 18.14 12.68 4.09
N VAL A 188 19.13 13.54 4.30
CA VAL A 188 19.94 14.13 3.23
C VAL A 188 21.38 13.67 3.36
N THR A 189 21.88 12.95 2.35
CA THR A 189 23.27 12.48 2.31
C THR A 189 24.14 13.49 1.57
N VAL A 190 25.21 13.94 2.22
CA VAL A 190 26.21 14.84 1.63
C VAL A 190 27.57 14.15 1.63
N ASN A 191 28.22 14.13 0.47
CA ASN A 191 29.53 13.51 0.27
C ASN A 191 30.65 14.54 0.40
N TYR A 192 31.87 14.07 0.70
CA TYR A 192 33.07 14.91 0.66
C TYR A 192 33.20 15.65 -0.68
N GLY A 193 33.54 16.94 -0.63
CA GLY A 193 33.76 17.77 -1.81
C GLY A 193 32.48 18.09 -2.61
N GLN A 194 31.31 17.65 -2.17
CA GLN A 194 30.05 18.02 -2.80
C GLN A 194 29.81 19.53 -2.65
N THR A 195 29.40 20.20 -3.73
CA THR A 195 29.14 21.66 -3.76
C THR A 195 27.67 22.00 -3.97
N ALA A 196 26.84 21.00 -4.31
CA ALA A 196 25.40 21.16 -4.49
C ALA A 196 24.64 19.89 -4.08
N VAL A 197 23.48 20.06 -3.44
CA VAL A 197 22.53 18.96 -3.18
C VAL A 197 21.72 18.69 -4.45
N THR A 198 21.39 17.43 -4.71
CA THR A 198 20.49 17.02 -5.79
C THR A 198 19.34 16.19 -5.24
N ALA A 199 18.33 15.88 -6.08
CA ALA A 199 17.25 14.99 -5.68
C ALA A 199 17.75 13.61 -5.22
N ALA A 200 18.84 13.10 -5.80
CA ALA A 200 19.44 11.82 -5.40
C ALA A 200 20.09 11.85 -4.01
N SER A 201 20.38 13.04 -3.47
CA SER A 201 20.89 13.21 -2.11
C SER A 201 19.79 13.17 -1.06
N ILE A 202 18.51 13.28 -1.44
CA ILE A 202 17.37 13.44 -0.54
C ILE A 202 16.54 12.15 -0.56
N ALA A 203 16.31 11.57 0.61
CA ALA A 203 15.40 10.44 0.79
C ALA A 203 14.38 10.76 1.90
N THR A 204 13.16 10.26 1.78
CA THR A 204 12.18 10.31 2.87
C THR A 204 12.66 9.45 4.03
N ALA A 205 12.57 9.96 5.26
CA ALA A 205 12.96 9.19 6.44
C ALA A 205 12.02 7.98 6.62
N PRO A 206 12.55 6.79 6.99
CA PRO A 206 11.70 5.65 7.32
C PRO A 206 10.70 6.01 8.43
N GLY A 207 9.41 5.74 8.20
CA GLY A 207 8.35 6.06 9.16
C GLY A 207 7.90 7.53 9.16
N ALA A 208 8.37 8.37 8.21
CA ALA A 208 7.87 9.73 8.08
C ALA A 208 6.34 9.75 7.86
N PRO A 209 5.57 10.50 8.67
CA PRO A 209 4.12 10.38 8.70
C PRO A 209 3.44 11.24 7.62
N PHE A 210 3.95 11.22 6.40
CA PHE A 210 3.35 11.99 5.30
C PHE A 210 1.99 11.43 4.90
N LEU A 211 1.04 12.33 4.65
CA LEU A 211 -0.26 11.96 4.11
C LEU A 211 -0.09 11.42 2.68
N THR A 212 -0.27 10.11 2.50
CA THR A 212 -0.06 9.45 1.19
C THR A 212 -1.09 9.88 0.13
N PHE A 213 -2.33 10.12 0.55
CA PHE A 213 -3.42 10.46 -0.36
C PHE A 213 -4.26 11.59 0.20
N LYS A 214 -4.65 12.53 -0.68
CA LYS A 214 -5.73 13.47 -0.43
C LYS A 214 -7.07 12.77 -0.57
N LEU A 215 -8.12 13.28 0.09
CA LEU A 215 -9.45 12.67 0.07
C LEU A 215 -9.98 12.30 -1.34
N PRO A 216 -9.81 13.11 -2.40
CA PRO A 216 -10.24 12.73 -3.75
C PRO A 216 -9.43 11.56 -4.37
N ALA A 217 -8.18 11.41 -3.94
CA ALA A 217 -7.29 10.32 -4.34
C ALA A 217 -7.34 9.14 -3.36
N LEU A 218 -8.18 9.20 -2.31
CA LEU A 218 -8.34 8.09 -1.40
C LEU A 218 -8.97 6.91 -2.15
N ARG A 219 -8.38 5.73 -1.96
CA ARG A 219 -8.76 4.47 -2.60
C ARG A 219 -8.95 3.42 -1.50
N PRO A 220 -10.09 3.42 -0.80
CA PRO A 220 -10.31 2.47 0.29
C PRO A 220 -10.55 1.05 -0.27
N GLY A 221 -9.94 0.06 0.38
CA GLY A 221 -10.09 -1.35 -0.01
C GLY A 221 -9.39 -1.70 -1.32
N PHE A 222 -9.83 -2.79 -1.95
CA PHE A 222 -9.26 -3.30 -3.20
C PHE A 222 -9.96 -2.66 -4.40
N SER A 223 -9.51 -1.48 -4.81
CA SER A 223 -10.20 -0.64 -5.81
C SER A 223 -9.51 -0.62 -7.17
N ALA A 224 -8.28 -1.13 -7.25
CA ALA A 224 -7.55 -1.39 -8.48
C ALA A 224 -7.39 -2.90 -8.70
N MET A 225 -7.13 -3.30 -9.96
CA MET A 225 -6.93 -4.70 -10.32
C MET A 225 -5.83 -4.84 -11.38
N GLN A 226 -4.98 -5.85 -11.20
CA GLN A 226 -4.03 -6.32 -12.21
C GLN A 226 -4.20 -7.82 -12.43
N VAL A 227 -4.24 -8.24 -13.71
CA VAL A 227 -4.44 -9.62 -14.12
C VAL A 227 -3.21 -10.14 -14.84
N PHE A 228 -2.70 -11.30 -14.39
CA PHE A 228 -1.59 -12.01 -14.98
C PHE A 228 -2.08 -13.28 -15.68
N THR A 229 -1.98 -13.28 -17.00
CA THR A 229 -2.23 -14.45 -17.87
C THR A 229 -0.93 -15.10 -18.35
N GLN A 230 0.21 -14.48 -17.99
CA GLN A 230 1.57 -14.98 -18.14
C GLN A 230 2.37 -14.61 -16.89
N SER A 231 3.42 -15.37 -16.59
CA SER A 231 4.30 -15.09 -15.45
C SER A 231 4.92 -13.71 -15.56
N GLY A 232 5.09 -13.04 -14.41
CA GLY A 232 5.59 -11.67 -14.35
C GLY A 232 5.94 -11.26 -12.93
N THR A 233 5.97 -9.97 -12.68
CA THR A 233 6.23 -9.40 -11.36
C THR A 233 5.17 -8.35 -11.05
N PHE A 234 4.62 -8.40 -9.85
CA PHE A 234 3.78 -7.36 -9.28
C PHE A 234 4.66 -6.40 -8.48
N ILE A 235 4.74 -5.13 -8.89
CA ILE A 235 5.40 -4.08 -8.13
C ILE A 235 4.34 -3.42 -7.25
N VAL A 236 4.47 -3.55 -5.93
CA VAL A 236 3.50 -3.01 -4.97
C VAL A 236 3.39 -1.49 -5.15
N PRO A 237 2.22 -0.96 -5.54
CA PRO A 237 2.07 0.47 -5.76
C PRO A 237 2.19 1.29 -4.46
N ALA A 238 2.46 2.59 -4.60
CA ALA A 238 2.55 3.48 -3.46
C ALA A 238 1.27 3.45 -2.62
N GLY A 239 1.42 3.33 -1.30
CA GLY A 239 0.31 3.31 -0.34
C GLY A 239 -0.46 2.00 -0.23
N VAL A 240 -0.14 0.99 -1.05
CA VAL A 240 -0.73 -0.35 -0.94
C VAL A 240 -0.01 -1.13 0.14
N THR A 241 -0.76 -1.57 1.15
CA THR A 241 -0.24 -2.39 2.28
C THR A 241 -0.85 -3.78 2.35
N ALA A 242 -1.90 -4.03 1.56
CA ALA A 242 -2.52 -5.32 1.39
C ALA A 242 -3.12 -5.46 -0.01
N ALA A 243 -3.20 -6.69 -0.51
CA ALA A 243 -3.88 -7.02 -1.76
C ALA A 243 -4.71 -8.30 -1.60
N ARG A 244 -5.90 -8.33 -2.19
CA ARG A 244 -6.68 -9.55 -2.36
C ARG A 244 -6.21 -10.25 -3.63
N VAL A 245 -5.75 -11.48 -3.47
CA VAL A 245 -5.19 -12.25 -4.58
C VAL A 245 -6.07 -13.47 -4.83
N THR A 246 -6.37 -13.73 -6.10
CA THR A 246 -6.94 -14.99 -6.58
C THR A 246 -5.93 -15.68 -7.48
N VAL A 247 -5.60 -16.93 -7.18
CA VAL A 247 -4.67 -17.78 -7.94
C VAL A 247 -5.42 -19.01 -8.41
N ILE A 248 -5.31 -19.35 -9.70
CA ILE A 248 -5.83 -20.60 -10.28
C ILE A 248 -4.70 -21.30 -11.03
N GLY A 249 -4.45 -22.57 -10.72
CA GLY A 249 -3.47 -23.42 -11.42
C GLY A 249 -3.90 -23.77 -12.84
N GLY A 250 -2.97 -24.29 -13.65
CA GLY A 250 -3.30 -24.81 -14.99
C GLY A 250 -4.14 -26.09 -14.91
N GLY A 251 -5.02 -26.33 -15.87
CA GLY A 251 -5.73 -27.61 -16.00
C GLY A 251 -4.85 -28.68 -16.64
N GLY A 252 -5.11 -29.95 -16.33
CA GLY A 252 -4.46 -31.09 -16.98
C GLY A 252 -5.03 -31.36 -18.38
N ALA A 253 -4.28 -32.02 -19.24
CA ALA A 253 -4.74 -32.45 -20.56
C ALA A 253 -5.61 -33.72 -20.50
N GLY A 254 -6.45 -33.92 -21.51
CA GLY A 254 -7.05 -35.24 -21.76
C GLY A 254 -6.00 -36.27 -22.16
N GLY A 255 -6.26 -37.56 -21.90
CA GLY A 255 -5.36 -38.64 -22.26
C GLY A 255 -5.34 -38.96 -23.76
N TYR A 256 -4.53 -39.93 -24.15
CA TYR A 256 -4.59 -40.59 -25.46
C TYR A 256 -4.41 -42.08 -25.24
N HIS A 257 -5.42 -42.89 -25.56
CA HIS A 257 -5.29 -44.35 -25.54
C HIS A 257 -5.13 -44.91 -26.96
N SER A 258 -4.40 -46.01 -27.13
CA SER A 258 -4.09 -46.57 -28.46
C SER A 258 -5.31 -47.14 -29.18
N THR A 259 -6.25 -47.71 -28.44
CA THR A 259 -7.41 -48.45 -29.00
C THR A 259 -8.76 -48.14 -28.34
N MET A 260 -8.83 -47.18 -27.42
CA MET A 260 -10.00 -46.91 -26.57
C MET A 260 -10.15 -45.39 -26.38
N PRO A 261 -11.30 -44.88 -25.89
CA PRO A 261 -11.40 -43.48 -25.54
C PRO A 261 -10.67 -43.19 -24.24
N SER A 262 -10.17 -41.97 -24.08
CA SER A 262 -9.32 -41.54 -22.97
C SER A 262 -10.07 -40.67 -21.95
N GLY A 263 -9.55 -40.58 -20.72
CA GLY A 263 -10.12 -39.74 -19.67
C GLY A 263 -9.89 -38.26 -19.92
N GLY A 264 -10.76 -37.41 -19.36
CA GLY A 264 -10.58 -35.95 -19.37
C GLY A 264 -9.56 -35.50 -18.32
N GLY A 265 -8.88 -34.39 -18.55
CA GLY A 265 -7.95 -33.79 -17.58
C GLY A 265 -8.67 -33.10 -16.42
N GLY A 266 -8.04 -33.04 -15.25
CA GLY A 266 -8.56 -32.33 -14.07
C GLY A 266 -8.37 -30.81 -14.16
N ALA A 267 -9.20 -30.05 -13.45
CA ALA A 267 -9.03 -28.59 -13.35
C ALA A 267 -7.89 -28.21 -12.39
N GLY A 268 -7.33 -27.01 -12.57
CA GLY A 268 -6.43 -26.40 -11.61
C GLY A 268 -7.12 -26.02 -10.30
N GLY A 269 -6.39 -26.06 -9.20
CA GLY A 269 -6.84 -25.62 -7.88
C GLY A 269 -6.90 -24.11 -7.77
N ARG A 270 -7.77 -23.60 -6.89
CA ARG A 270 -7.99 -22.17 -6.67
C ARG A 270 -7.70 -21.77 -5.23
N SER A 271 -6.94 -20.69 -5.06
CA SER A 271 -6.64 -20.08 -3.77
C SER A 271 -7.02 -18.60 -3.79
N ILE A 272 -7.69 -18.11 -2.75
CA ILE A 272 -8.08 -16.70 -2.58
C ILE A 272 -7.71 -16.26 -1.16
N GLY A 273 -7.08 -15.09 -1.04
CA GLY A 273 -6.71 -14.56 0.26
C GLY A 273 -6.23 -13.12 0.20
N ILE A 274 -6.26 -12.45 1.34
CA ILE A 274 -5.68 -11.13 1.53
C ILE A 274 -4.23 -11.30 1.99
N VAL A 275 -3.29 -10.83 1.18
CA VAL A 275 -1.88 -10.73 1.53
C VAL A 275 -1.65 -9.35 2.13
N GLY A 276 -1.33 -9.28 3.42
CA GLY A 276 -0.99 -8.03 4.11
C GLY A 276 0.51 -7.85 4.30
N GLY A 277 0.92 -6.70 4.84
CA GLY A 277 2.32 -6.40 5.11
C GLY A 277 3.14 -6.04 3.86
N LEU A 278 2.45 -5.66 2.78
CA LEU A 278 3.10 -5.26 1.53
C LEU A 278 3.81 -3.92 1.71
N VAL A 279 5.00 -3.80 1.12
CA VAL A 279 5.78 -2.56 1.15
C VAL A 279 5.79 -1.94 -0.24
N ALA A 280 5.48 -0.64 -0.34
CA ALA A 280 5.52 0.07 -1.62
C ALA A 280 6.87 -0.09 -2.33
N GLY A 281 6.84 -0.44 -3.62
CA GLY A 281 8.03 -0.72 -4.44
C GLY A 281 8.56 -2.15 -4.33
N GLU A 282 8.05 -2.98 -3.42
CA GLU A 282 8.41 -4.39 -3.34
C GLU A 282 8.02 -5.12 -4.62
N ALA A 283 8.93 -5.98 -5.11
CA ALA A 283 8.73 -6.79 -6.30
C ALA A 283 8.34 -8.23 -5.92
N ILE A 284 7.09 -8.59 -6.18
CA ILE A 284 6.54 -9.92 -5.89
C ILE A 284 6.46 -10.73 -7.18
N GLY A 285 7.17 -11.85 -7.22
CA GLY A 285 7.12 -12.78 -8.36
C GLY A 285 5.73 -13.40 -8.52
N VAL A 286 5.19 -13.37 -9.74
CA VAL A 286 3.91 -13.99 -10.08
C VAL A 286 4.15 -15.09 -11.09
N ALA A 287 3.82 -16.32 -10.74
CA ALA A 287 3.90 -17.47 -11.64
C ALA A 287 2.50 -17.79 -12.18
N VAL A 288 2.39 -17.96 -13.49
CA VAL A 288 1.19 -18.48 -14.14
C VAL A 288 1.50 -19.86 -14.69
N GLY A 289 0.83 -20.87 -14.14
CA GLY A 289 1.02 -22.27 -14.54
C GLY A 289 0.53 -22.50 -15.96
N ALA A 290 1.33 -23.19 -16.78
CA ALA A 290 0.89 -23.61 -18.12
C ALA A 290 -0.24 -24.64 -18.04
N GLY A 291 -1.11 -24.69 -19.05
CA GLY A 291 -2.01 -25.82 -19.21
C GLY A 291 -1.26 -27.11 -19.54
N GLY A 292 -1.80 -28.25 -19.17
CA GLY A 292 -1.25 -29.55 -19.54
C GLY A 292 -1.25 -29.71 -21.07
N ALA A 293 -0.11 -30.13 -21.63
CA ALA A 293 0.00 -30.43 -23.05
C ALA A 293 -0.71 -31.74 -23.41
N ALA A 294 -1.43 -31.74 -24.53
CA ALA A 294 -2.03 -32.94 -25.09
C ALA A 294 -0.94 -33.94 -25.53
N PRO A 295 -1.09 -35.24 -25.22
CA PRO A 295 -0.13 -36.25 -25.62
C PRO A 295 -0.19 -36.51 -27.14
N VAL A 296 0.97 -36.57 -27.80
CA VAL A 296 1.09 -36.86 -29.26
C VAL A 296 1.16 -38.36 -29.58
N SER A 297 1.25 -39.21 -28.56
CA SER A 297 1.25 -40.67 -28.64
C SER A 297 0.51 -41.25 -27.43
N PRO A 298 0.09 -42.53 -27.45
CA PRO A 298 -0.71 -43.10 -26.38
C PRO A 298 -0.05 -42.95 -24.99
N ALA A 299 -0.62 -42.11 -24.14
CA ALA A 299 -0.15 -41.78 -22.80
C ALA A 299 -1.26 -41.09 -21.99
N THR A 300 -1.07 -41.02 -20.67
CA THR A 300 -1.81 -40.08 -19.81
C THR A 300 -1.48 -38.64 -20.23
N GLY A 301 -2.48 -37.75 -20.17
CA GLY A 301 -2.28 -36.33 -20.44
C GLY A 301 -1.25 -35.71 -19.48
N ALA A 302 -0.59 -34.65 -19.90
CA ALA A 302 0.29 -33.92 -18.99
C ALA A 302 -0.53 -33.16 -17.92
N GLY A 303 0.01 -33.06 -16.71
CA GLY A 303 -0.57 -32.22 -15.66
C GLY A 303 -0.40 -30.73 -15.96
N GLY A 304 -1.27 -29.91 -15.38
CA GLY A 304 -1.16 -28.46 -15.42
C GLY A 304 -0.05 -27.94 -14.48
N GLY A 305 0.49 -26.78 -14.82
CA GLY A 305 1.48 -26.07 -14.00
C GLY A 305 0.85 -25.36 -12.80
N VAL A 306 1.69 -25.07 -11.80
CA VAL A 306 1.30 -24.30 -10.61
C VAL A 306 1.29 -22.81 -10.95
N SER A 307 0.24 -22.11 -10.52
CA SER A 307 0.23 -20.64 -10.46
C SER A 307 0.49 -20.18 -9.03
N SER A 308 1.16 -19.05 -8.82
CA SER A 308 1.43 -18.51 -7.49
C SER A 308 1.60 -16.99 -7.47
N PHE A 309 1.42 -16.41 -6.28
CA PHE A 309 1.76 -15.03 -5.96
C PHE A 309 2.77 -15.03 -4.82
N GLY A 310 4.04 -14.80 -5.16
CA GLY A 310 5.17 -14.99 -4.25
C GLY A 310 5.15 -16.39 -3.62
N GLY A 311 5.48 -16.44 -2.32
CA GLY A 311 5.27 -17.62 -1.48
C GLY A 311 3.92 -17.64 -0.73
N SER A 312 3.06 -16.65 -0.96
CA SER A 312 1.87 -16.43 -0.12
C SER A 312 0.68 -17.30 -0.52
N LEU A 313 0.41 -17.41 -1.83
CA LEU A 313 -0.71 -18.21 -2.36
C LEU A 313 -0.26 -19.07 -3.54
N ALA A 314 -0.81 -20.27 -3.64
CA ALA A 314 -0.61 -21.14 -4.79
C ALA A 314 -1.90 -21.86 -5.22
N GLY A 315 -2.02 -22.08 -6.53
CA GLY A 315 -3.00 -22.97 -7.15
C GLY A 315 -2.26 -24.04 -7.94
N TYR A 316 -2.26 -25.27 -7.43
CA TYR A 316 -1.63 -26.41 -8.09
C TYR A 316 -2.43 -26.82 -9.32
N GLY A 317 -1.75 -27.29 -10.36
CA GLY A 317 -2.42 -27.71 -11.58
C GLY A 317 -3.17 -29.03 -11.43
N GLY A 318 -4.13 -29.26 -12.33
CA GLY A 318 -4.86 -30.54 -12.42
C GLY A 318 -4.00 -31.64 -13.03
N SER A 319 -4.26 -32.89 -12.66
CA SER A 319 -3.63 -34.06 -13.29
C SER A 319 -4.21 -34.31 -14.67
N GLY A 320 -3.44 -34.92 -15.58
CA GLY A 320 -3.97 -35.32 -16.88
C GLY A 320 -4.87 -36.56 -16.80
N GLY A 321 -5.78 -36.67 -17.77
CA GLY A 321 -6.66 -37.84 -17.91
C GLY A 321 -5.91 -39.07 -18.38
N GLN A 322 -6.35 -40.25 -17.95
CA GLN A 322 -5.68 -41.50 -18.28
C GLN A 322 -5.77 -41.84 -19.78
N GLY A 323 -4.70 -42.47 -20.27
CA GLY A 323 -4.58 -43.02 -21.61
C GLY A 323 -3.57 -44.16 -21.61
N GLY A 324 -2.86 -44.38 -22.73
CA GLY A 324 -1.84 -45.42 -22.86
C GLY A 324 -2.30 -46.59 -23.72
N THR A 325 -1.82 -47.79 -23.39
CA THR A 325 -2.04 -49.00 -24.21
C THR A 325 -2.73 -50.13 -23.45
N THR A 326 -2.87 -50.00 -22.13
CA THR A 326 -3.45 -51.04 -21.28
C THR A 326 -4.98 -51.05 -21.45
N PRO A 327 -5.57 -52.15 -21.92
CA PRO A 327 -7.01 -52.22 -22.11
C PRO A 327 -7.74 -52.14 -20.76
N LEU A 328 -8.42 -51.02 -20.55
CA LEU A 328 -9.27 -50.77 -19.37
C LEU A 328 -10.72 -50.58 -19.83
N PHE A 329 -11.67 -51.02 -19.03
CA PHE A 329 -13.11 -50.85 -19.33
C PHE A 329 -13.55 -49.38 -19.35
N ALA A 330 -12.80 -48.50 -18.69
CA ALA A 330 -12.89 -47.05 -18.74
C ALA A 330 -11.53 -46.47 -18.32
N ASN A 331 -11.09 -45.40 -18.98
CA ASN A 331 -9.90 -44.65 -18.57
C ASN A 331 -10.33 -43.53 -17.62
N ALA A 332 -9.68 -43.44 -16.45
CA ALA A 332 -10.10 -42.48 -15.44
C ALA A 332 -9.78 -41.03 -15.83
N GLY A 333 -10.63 -40.11 -15.37
CA GLY A 333 -10.36 -38.68 -15.42
C GLY A 333 -9.20 -38.26 -14.50
N GLY A 334 -8.56 -37.15 -14.84
CA GLY A 334 -7.51 -36.56 -14.03
C GLY A 334 -8.07 -35.92 -12.76
N ALA A 335 -7.37 -36.08 -11.64
CA ALA A 335 -7.71 -35.40 -10.40
C ALA A 335 -7.52 -33.87 -10.53
N GLY A 336 -8.36 -33.10 -9.84
CA GLY A 336 -8.19 -31.65 -9.78
C GLY A 336 -7.03 -31.22 -8.88
N GLY A 337 -6.43 -30.08 -9.18
CA GLY A 337 -5.36 -29.49 -8.39
C GLY A 337 -5.86 -28.86 -7.09
N ALA A 338 -4.97 -28.61 -6.13
CA ALA A 338 -5.32 -27.99 -4.85
C ALA A 338 -4.98 -26.50 -4.81
N GLY A 339 -5.80 -25.70 -4.11
CA GLY A 339 -5.39 -24.36 -3.67
C GLY A 339 -4.71 -24.42 -2.30
N THR A 340 -3.72 -23.55 -2.05
CA THR A 340 -3.06 -23.43 -0.75
C THR A 340 -2.69 -21.98 -0.42
N GLY A 341 -2.47 -21.70 0.87
CA GLY A 341 -2.00 -20.40 1.37
C GLY A 341 -3.08 -19.30 1.45
N GLY A 342 -4.23 -19.50 0.80
CA GLY A 342 -5.35 -18.58 0.85
C GLY A 342 -6.19 -18.76 2.11
N GLN A 343 -7.00 -17.75 2.41
CA GLN A 343 -8.09 -17.86 3.38
C GLN A 343 -9.22 -18.78 2.86
N LEU A 344 -9.35 -18.88 1.54
CA LEU A 344 -10.22 -19.83 0.85
C LEU A 344 -9.39 -20.66 -0.13
N ASN A 345 -9.37 -21.97 0.08
CA ASN A 345 -8.67 -22.94 -0.74
C ASN A 345 -9.68 -23.93 -1.31
N ILE A 346 -9.72 -24.07 -2.63
CA ILE A 346 -10.72 -24.88 -3.35
C ILE A 346 -9.98 -25.86 -4.27
N LEU A 347 -10.39 -27.12 -4.22
CA LEU A 347 -9.91 -28.14 -5.16
C LEU A 347 -10.51 -27.89 -6.56
N GLY A 348 -9.72 -28.14 -7.59
CA GLY A 348 -10.22 -28.25 -8.96
C GLY A 348 -11.19 -29.43 -9.07
N SER A 349 -12.17 -29.33 -9.96
CA SER A 349 -13.00 -30.46 -10.32
C SER A 349 -12.18 -31.53 -11.03
N TRP A 350 -12.60 -32.79 -10.85
CA TRP A 350 -12.02 -33.93 -11.54
C TRP A 350 -12.47 -33.92 -13.01
N GLY A 351 -11.62 -34.45 -13.89
CA GLY A 351 -12.06 -34.84 -15.22
C GLY A 351 -13.00 -36.04 -15.13
N ALA A 352 -13.86 -36.22 -16.13
CA ALA A 352 -14.70 -37.40 -16.22
C ALA A 352 -13.94 -38.60 -16.79
N ASP A 353 -14.41 -39.79 -16.46
CA ASP A 353 -13.93 -41.03 -17.05
C ASP A 353 -14.42 -41.19 -18.49
N SER A 354 -13.72 -41.99 -19.27
CA SER A 354 -14.16 -42.35 -20.63
C SER A 354 -15.25 -43.41 -20.63
N ILE A 355 -16.03 -43.46 -21.71
CA ILE A 355 -17.09 -44.46 -21.92
C ILE A 355 -16.75 -45.28 -23.17
N VAL A 356 -16.20 -46.48 -22.98
CA VAL A 356 -15.75 -47.37 -24.06
C VAL A 356 -16.90 -47.76 -25.00
N VAL A 357 -18.06 -48.12 -24.46
CA VAL A 357 -19.23 -48.56 -25.26
C VAL A 357 -19.69 -47.48 -26.25
N ALA A 358 -19.64 -46.21 -25.83
CA ALA A 358 -19.99 -45.06 -26.66
C ALA A 358 -18.81 -44.52 -27.50
N CYS A 359 -17.61 -45.12 -27.33
CA CYS A 359 -16.36 -44.61 -27.90
C CYS A 359 -16.17 -43.11 -27.61
N ARG A 360 -16.55 -42.69 -26.39
CA ARG A 360 -16.56 -41.29 -25.96
C ARG A 360 -15.49 -41.05 -24.91
N GLY A 361 -14.67 -40.01 -25.11
CA GLY A 361 -13.72 -39.54 -24.10
C GLY A 361 -14.39 -39.00 -22.83
N GLY A 362 -13.58 -38.70 -21.83
CA GLY A 362 -14.02 -38.00 -20.62
C GLY A 362 -14.02 -36.47 -20.81
N ASP A 363 -15.01 -35.76 -20.30
CA ASP A 363 -14.99 -34.29 -20.30
C ASP A 363 -13.93 -33.77 -19.32
N GLY A 364 -13.28 -32.66 -19.63
CA GLY A 364 -12.34 -32.04 -18.70
C GLY A 364 -13.02 -31.51 -17.44
N GLY A 365 -12.27 -31.30 -16.36
CA GLY A 365 -12.79 -30.73 -15.13
C GLY A 365 -12.92 -29.20 -15.17
N GLY A 366 -13.91 -28.67 -14.44
CA GLY A 366 -14.00 -27.25 -14.07
C GLY A 366 -14.62 -26.32 -15.12
N PRO A 367 -14.71 -25.01 -14.84
CA PRO A 367 -15.29 -24.02 -15.75
C PRO A 367 -14.48 -23.86 -17.04
N GLY A 368 -15.17 -23.83 -18.18
CA GLY A 368 -14.55 -23.72 -19.51
C GLY A 368 -13.65 -24.91 -19.86
N ASN A 369 -13.97 -26.09 -19.31
CA ASN A 369 -13.33 -27.35 -19.63
C ASN A 369 -13.46 -27.71 -21.11
N GLY A 370 -12.53 -28.53 -21.56
CA GLY A 370 -12.57 -29.18 -22.86
C GLY A 370 -13.65 -30.25 -22.90
N ARG A 371 -14.47 -30.22 -23.96
CA ARG A 371 -15.47 -31.25 -24.21
C ARG A 371 -14.82 -32.55 -24.67
N ALA A 372 -15.30 -33.68 -24.17
CA ALA A 372 -15.03 -34.97 -24.78
C ALA A 372 -15.55 -35.04 -26.22
N THR A 373 -14.98 -35.97 -26.97
CA THR A 373 -15.48 -36.35 -28.29
C THR A 373 -15.92 -37.81 -28.32
N SER A 374 -16.87 -38.09 -29.22
CA SER A 374 -17.33 -39.44 -29.52
C SER A 374 -16.84 -39.83 -30.92
N GLY A 375 -16.43 -41.09 -31.09
CA GLY A 375 -15.93 -41.57 -32.37
C GLY A 375 -14.48 -41.16 -32.65
N PRO A 376 -14.04 -41.19 -33.92
CA PRO A 376 -12.64 -41.00 -34.30
C PRO A 376 -12.19 -39.52 -34.29
N GLU A 377 -12.38 -38.85 -33.17
CA GLU A 377 -12.20 -37.39 -33.05
C GLU A 377 -11.30 -37.06 -31.85
N ASN A 378 -10.47 -36.04 -32.02
CA ASN A 378 -9.59 -35.54 -30.95
C ASN A 378 -10.42 -34.85 -29.87
N GLY A 379 -9.99 -34.98 -28.61
CA GLY A 379 -10.59 -34.25 -27.50
C GLY A 379 -10.44 -32.73 -27.68
N ILE A 380 -11.42 -31.96 -27.21
CA ILE A 380 -11.38 -30.50 -27.33
C ILE A 380 -10.52 -29.91 -26.21
N ALA A 381 -9.67 -28.94 -26.53
CA ALA A 381 -8.89 -28.21 -25.53
C ALA A 381 -9.80 -27.36 -24.62
N ALA A 382 -9.33 -27.08 -23.40
CA ALA A 382 -10.05 -26.17 -22.52
C ALA A 382 -10.12 -24.75 -23.12
N ALA A 383 -11.25 -24.08 -22.91
CA ALA A 383 -11.53 -22.75 -23.42
C ALA A 383 -11.31 -21.64 -22.36
N SER A 384 -10.98 -22.01 -21.12
CA SER A 384 -10.79 -21.04 -20.03
C SER A 384 -9.68 -21.43 -19.07
N TYR A 385 -9.27 -20.46 -18.25
CA TYR A 385 -8.16 -20.64 -17.32
C TYR A 385 -8.44 -21.73 -16.28
N GLY A 386 -7.47 -22.62 -16.10
CA GLY A 386 -7.53 -23.73 -15.16
C GLY A 386 -8.50 -24.86 -15.55
N GLY A 387 -9.19 -24.78 -16.68
CA GLY A 387 -10.06 -25.87 -17.17
C GLY A 387 -9.26 -27.08 -17.64
N GLY A 388 -9.72 -28.28 -17.35
CA GLY A 388 -9.11 -29.51 -17.86
C GLY A 388 -9.44 -29.75 -19.34
N GLY A 389 -8.56 -30.42 -20.09
CA GLY A 389 -8.79 -30.79 -21.49
C GLY A 389 -9.70 -32.01 -21.64
N GLY A 390 -10.48 -32.10 -22.71
CA GLY A 390 -11.34 -33.24 -22.99
C GLY A 390 -10.56 -34.46 -23.47
N GLY A 391 -10.97 -35.67 -23.13
CA GLY A 391 -10.42 -36.91 -23.66
C GLY A 391 -10.83 -37.15 -25.12
N GLY A 392 -9.93 -37.76 -25.89
CA GLY A 392 -10.20 -38.19 -27.26
C GLY A 392 -11.04 -39.47 -27.32
N GLY A 393 -11.83 -39.61 -28.37
CA GLY A 393 -12.67 -40.77 -28.64
C GLY A 393 -11.88 -41.93 -29.26
N CYS A 394 -12.58 -42.89 -29.85
CA CYS A 394 -11.98 -43.98 -30.62
C CYS A 394 -12.87 -44.46 -31.78
N THR A 395 -12.31 -45.23 -32.71
CA THR A 395 -13.11 -45.98 -33.70
C THR A 395 -13.80 -47.19 -33.06
N THR A 396 -14.90 -47.63 -33.67
CA THR A 396 -15.56 -48.91 -33.39
C THR A 396 -15.14 -49.98 -34.40
N GLY A 397 -15.16 -51.26 -34.01
CA GLY A 397 -14.92 -52.39 -34.93
C GLY A 397 -13.75 -53.30 -34.51
N ALA A 398 -13.29 -54.15 -35.43
CA ALA A 398 -12.29 -55.20 -35.16
C ALA A 398 -10.88 -54.67 -34.85
N ASN A 399 -10.56 -53.45 -35.31
CA ASN A 399 -9.28 -52.78 -35.07
C ASN A 399 -9.54 -51.36 -34.55
N PRO A 400 -9.95 -51.21 -33.28
CA PRO A 400 -10.26 -49.91 -32.71
C PRO A 400 -8.97 -49.10 -32.51
N ALA A 401 -9.04 -47.81 -32.81
CA ALA A 401 -7.94 -46.85 -32.70
C ALA A 401 -8.43 -45.65 -31.88
N GLY A 402 -7.66 -45.26 -30.87
CA GLY A 402 -7.97 -44.08 -30.07
C GLY A 402 -7.36 -42.81 -30.66
N TYR A 403 -7.85 -41.67 -30.16
CA TYR A 403 -7.46 -40.34 -30.62
C TYR A 403 -6.93 -39.50 -29.45
N PRO A 404 -6.05 -38.53 -29.72
CA PRO A 404 -5.49 -37.68 -28.68
C PRO A 404 -6.53 -36.79 -28.02
N GLY A 405 -6.35 -36.56 -26.71
CA GLY A 405 -7.13 -35.59 -25.95
C GLY A 405 -6.75 -34.14 -26.25
N GLY A 406 -7.52 -33.22 -25.68
CA GLY A 406 -7.28 -31.79 -25.75
C GLY A 406 -6.35 -31.30 -24.65
N ALA A 407 -5.67 -30.19 -24.91
CA ALA A 407 -4.83 -29.53 -23.91
C ALA A 407 -5.67 -28.91 -22.77
N GLY A 408 -5.07 -28.80 -21.58
CA GLY A 408 -5.64 -28.05 -20.48
C GLY A 408 -5.46 -26.54 -20.65
N GLY A 409 -6.24 -25.76 -19.92
CA GLY A 409 -6.15 -24.30 -19.92
C GLY A 409 -5.05 -23.81 -18.98
N SER A 410 -4.34 -22.76 -19.36
CA SER A 410 -3.35 -22.11 -18.47
C SER A 410 -4.01 -21.58 -17.20
N GLY A 411 -3.23 -21.40 -16.14
CA GLY A 411 -3.68 -20.75 -14.92
C GLY A 411 -3.87 -19.24 -15.10
N ILE A 412 -4.24 -18.57 -14.01
CA ILE A 412 -4.38 -17.11 -13.94
C ILE A 412 -4.11 -16.63 -12.52
N VAL A 413 -3.56 -15.41 -12.40
CA VAL A 413 -3.44 -14.71 -11.12
C VAL A 413 -4.08 -13.34 -11.24
N ILE A 414 -4.96 -12.99 -10.30
CA ILE A 414 -5.65 -11.71 -10.22
C ILE A 414 -5.27 -11.07 -8.90
N VAL A 415 -4.81 -9.82 -8.95
CA VAL A 415 -4.40 -9.03 -7.78
C VAL A 415 -5.30 -7.80 -7.72
N GLU A 416 -6.07 -7.67 -6.65
CA GLU A 416 -6.91 -6.51 -6.36
C GLU A 416 -6.30 -5.75 -5.18
N TYR A 417 -6.07 -4.44 -5.30
CA TYR A 417 -5.30 -3.66 -4.33
C TYR A 417 -5.77 -2.21 -4.14
#